data_AF-A0A7J6CA20-F1
#
_entry.id   AF-A0A7J6CA20-F1
#
_cell.length_a   1.000
_cell.length_b   1.000
_cell.length_c   1.000
_cell.angle_alpha   90.00
_cell.angle_beta   90.00
_cell.angle_gamma   90.00
#
_symmetry.space_group_name_H-M   'P 1'
#
loop_
_entity.id
_entity.type
_entity.pdbx_description
1 polymer ?
#
loop_
_entity_poly.entity_id
_entity_poly.type
_entity_poly.pdbx_seq_one_letter_code
_entity_poly.pdbx_strand_id
1 'polypeptide(L)'
;MLKVETGYRLGNVIGDVTTETGVSVVISTCSAVIYTEFMASDGSPVRDAREKQKKKKKKADRSGTDRADVEETDAQLEIQRLTAAGHAALQRGDNNAALQSFRSAFKAATKLREKRLQRSCAFNLGAAYVEAGEPQKGLDVLSRTQPGERGERIADLQFNLATAHEALGDRTQAVRHYLQAAQLYRSQGDAAVEGDTCVRLAHCHLLGKEWDEAAASFQRAAESYKLAGNASAAALALKDAGKHMLQSGRSSSDDIISVLTDSLEMSSGISDQQTLGKLLSDVALSFSQMRLFSEASECYEQALPLVSSKPHRLAVVLQNLGAVYNSLGQYQQSLRYHREAAALHGSLGSRGAQGRCFSNLGFALVELGELEEAWESYLHAQQAFRDTDDPSGQWQACEGLGGIKLQMRDPDKAATYYKDALQLLCKCQDVSGSVQERLVSELSEALQQKLLLQQRGPTSQRTVPERHRNRRQPRKHWLIQFVALHDESTTCARVTQFTQVIQRRSESVEIQKGTGQDVTASTFPLSMRTPRWSMIYPRKCTEGWWKVHFSALSHRNPPPNQRRALVWPQDWRTRSGKDPDGAISQSHPLVRSTVTPPLTQPDSNEATPLMRRLKSRFCTVM
;
A
#
# COMPACT_ATOMS: atom_id res chain seq x y z
N MET A 1 0.82 25.92 39.37
CA MET A 1 1.42 24.75 38.69
C MET A 1 0.52 23.55 38.93
N LEU A 2 -0.46 23.34 38.06
CA LEU A 2 -1.22 22.09 37.93
C LEU A 2 -1.24 21.82 36.44
N LYS A 3 -0.37 20.90 35.99
CA LYS A 3 -0.42 20.35 34.63
C LYS A 3 -1.67 19.49 34.58
N VAL A 4 -2.70 20.01 33.93
CA VAL A 4 -3.86 19.21 33.52
C VAL A 4 -3.43 18.52 32.22
N GLU A 5 -3.01 17.27 32.33
CA GLU A 5 -2.88 16.36 31.19
C GLU A 5 -4.29 15.95 30.72
N THR A 6 -4.98 16.83 30.01
CA THR A 6 -6.11 16.45 29.16
C THR A 6 -5.55 16.00 27.82
N GLY A 7 -5.08 14.76 27.77
CA GLY A 7 -4.83 14.07 26.52
C GLY A 7 -6.16 13.69 25.88
N TYR A 8 -6.75 14.59 25.10
CA TYR A 8 -7.87 14.28 24.21
C TYR A 8 -7.38 13.25 23.19
N ARG A 9 -7.65 11.97 23.44
CA ARG A 9 -7.54 10.93 22.42
C ARG A 9 -8.84 10.95 21.62
N LEU A 10 -8.86 11.70 20.51
CA LEU A 10 -9.73 11.45 19.35
C LEU A 10 -9.36 10.08 18.73
N GLY A 11 -9.56 9.02 19.51
CA GLY A 11 -9.30 7.64 19.12
C GLY A 11 -10.43 7.16 18.24
N ASN A 12 -10.38 7.52 16.96
CA ASN A 12 -10.86 6.76 15.79
C ASN A 12 -10.98 7.62 14.50
N VAL A 13 -10.48 8.86 14.48
CA VAL A 13 -10.24 9.62 13.23
C VAL A 13 -8.87 9.26 12.62
N ILE A 14 -8.19 8.22 13.12
CA ILE A 14 -6.88 7.80 12.60
C ILE A 14 -7.08 7.17 11.22
N GLY A 15 -7.02 8.01 10.19
CA GLY A 15 -6.58 7.68 8.83
C GLY A 15 -7.15 6.40 8.26
N ASP A 16 -8.44 6.42 7.87
CA ASP A 16 -8.92 5.46 6.88
C ASP A 16 -8.16 5.70 5.58
N VAL A 17 -7.06 4.96 5.42
CA VAL A 17 -6.29 4.92 4.19
C VAL A 17 -7.16 4.20 3.17
N THR A 18 -7.66 4.94 2.20
CA THR A 18 -8.61 4.39 1.23
C THR A 18 -7.85 3.68 0.13
N THR A 19 -8.20 2.43 -0.13
CA THR A 19 -7.85 1.74 -1.37
C THR A 19 -8.64 2.36 -2.53
N GLU A 20 -8.04 2.41 -3.72
CA GLU A 20 -8.83 2.53 -4.96
C GLU A 20 -9.74 1.29 -5.00
N THR A 21 -10.99 1.39 -4.52
CA THR A 21 -12.01 0.33 -4.61
C THR A 21 -12.55 0.23 -6.04
N GLY A 22 -11.63 0.27 -7.00
CA GLY A 22 -11.80 -0.40 -8.26
C GLY A 22 -11.13 -1.76 -8.10
N VAL A 23 -11.91 -2.79 -7.79
CA VAL A 23 -11.59 -4.14 -8.25
C VAL A 23 -11.69 -4.11 -9.78
N SER A 24 -10.77 -3.40 -10.44
CA SER A 24 -10.14 -4.01 -11.58
C SER A 24 -9.23 -5.06 -10.96
N VAL A 25 -9.80 -6.24 -10.69
CA VAL A 25 -9.08 -7.41 -11.18
C VAL A 25 -8.89 -7.04 -12.65
N VAL A 26 -7.71 -6.51 -12.98
CA VAL A 26 -7.15 -6.85 -14.27
C VAL A 26 -7.02 -8.36 -14.09
N ILE A 27 -8.10 -9.07 -14.41
CA ILE A 27 -8.00 -10.42 -14.91
C ILE A 27 -7.15 -10.11 -16.12
N SER A 28 -5.83 -10.20 -15.94
CA SER A 28 -4.95 -10.45 -17.06
C SER A 28 -5.60 -11.70 -17.62
N THR A 29 -6.36 -11.52 -18.70
CA THR A 29 -7.01 -12.59 -19.42
C THR A 29 -5.87 -13.35 -20.06
N CYS A 30 -5.12 -14.09 -19.24
CA CYS A 30 -4.35 -15.22 -19.66
C CYS A 30 -5.41 -16.26 -20.00
N SER A 31 -5.95 -16.07 -21.20
CA SER A 31 -6.76 -17.04 -21.92
C SER A 31 -6.07 -18.40 -21.89
N ALA A 32 -6.85 -19.46 -21.96
CA ALA A 32 -6.37 -20.82 -22.15
C ALA A 32 -5.22 -20.83 -23.16
N VAL A 33 -4.16 -21.57 -22.86
CA VAL A 33 -3.00 -21.68 -23.73
C VAL A 33 -3.43 -22.43 -24.98
N ILE A 34 -3.44 -21.73 -26.11
CA ILE A 34 -3.89 -22.27 -27.41
C ILE A 34 -2.70 -22.26 -28.35
N TYR A 35 -2.35 -23.43 -28.89
CA TYR A 35 -1.05 -23.68 -29.52
C TYR A 35 -1.05 -23.35 -31.02
N THR A 36 -0.14 -22.46 -31.43
CA THR A 36 -0.07 -21.85 -32.78
C THR A 36 0.76 -22.62 -33.80
N GLU A 37 1.65 -23.52 -33.38
CA GLU A 37 2.57 -24.19 -34.31
C GLU A 37 2.03 -25.53 -34.82
N PHE A 38 2.01 -25.67 -36.14
CA PHE A 38 1.93 -26.99 -36.74
C PHE A 38 3.33 -27.60 -36.63
N MET A 39 3.51 -28.65 -35.82
CA MET A 39 4.79 -29.35 -35.67
C MET A 39 5.23 -29.92 -37.01
N ALA A 40 6.03 -29.14 -37.74
CA ALA A 40 6.72 -29.54 -38.94
C ALA A 40 7.86 -30.47 -38.53
N SER A 41 7.72 -31.76 -38.82
CA SER A 41 8.85 -32.42 -39.45
C SER A 41 8.98 -31.76 -40.82
N ASP A 42 10.05 -30.99 -41.01
CA ASP A 42 10.48 -30.31 -42.24
C ASP A 42 9.80 -28.95 -42.54
N GLY A 43 10.43 -27.89 -42.04
CA GLY A 43 10.11 -26.50 -42.33
C GLY A 43 10.23 -26.15 -43.82
N SER A 44 9.10 -26.02 -44.51
CA SER A 44 9.02 -25.28 -45.77
C SER A 44 7.83 -24.31 -45.71
N PRO A 45 8.02 -23.03 -46.08
CA PRO A 45 6.95 -22.04 -46.05
C PRO A 45 5.76 -22.44 -46.94
N VAL A 46 4.55 -21.97 -46.60
CA VAL A 46 3.27 -22.29 -47.25
C VAL A 46 3.28 -22.11 -48.78
N ARG A 47 4.11 -21.19 -49.31
CA ARG A 47 4.32 -21.01 -50.75
C ARG A 47 5.10 -22.16 -51.40
N ASP A 48 6.16 -22.65 -50.74
CA ASP A 48 6.95 -23.79 -51.19
C ASP A 48 6.17 -25.10 -51.07
N ALA A 49 5.31 -25.23 -50.06
CA ALA A 49 4.41 -26.38 -49.92
C ALA A 49 3.41 -26.47 -51.08
N ARG A 50 2.78 -25.35 -51.48
CA ARG A 50 1.86 -25.30 -52.65
C ARG A 50 2.57 -25.58 -53.98
N GLU A 51 3.80 -25.12 -54.17
CA GLU A 51 4.58 -25.43 -55.38
C GLU A 51 5.08 -26.88 -55.41
N LYS A 52 5.58 -27.40 -54.28
CA LYS A 52 5.93 -28.82 -54.12
C LYS A 52 4.71 -29.73 -54.31
N GLN A 53 3.52 -29.30 -53.87
CA GLN A 53 2.23 -29.99 -54.04
C GLN A 53 1.74 -29.95 -55.50
N LYS A 54 1.84 -28.81 -56.19
CA LYS A 54 1.57 -28.74 -57.64
C LYS A 54 2.51 -29.66 -58.44
N LYS A 55 3.78 -29.75 -58.04
CA LYS A 55 4.76 -30.69 -58.62
C LYS A 55 4.43 -32.15 -58.26
N LYS A 56 4.04 -32.47 -57.03
CA LYS A 56 3.59 -33.81 -56.60
C LYS A 56 2.30 -34.24 -57.30
N LYS A 57 1.31 -33.37 -57.45
CA LYS A 57 0.05 -33.65 -58.17
C LYS A 57 0.29 -33.92 -59.66
N LYS A 58 1.17 -33.14 -60.31
CA LYS A 58 1.64 -33.43 -61.68
C LYS A 58 2.50 -34.70 -61.80
N LYS A 59 3.17 -35.13 -60.74
CA LYS A 59 3.97 -36.37 -60.70
C LYS A 59 3.08 -37.58 -60.40
N ALA A 60 2.05 -37.42 -59.59
CA ALA A 60 1.03 -38.41 -59.26
C ALA A 60 0.20 -38.84 -60.48
N ASP A 61 -0.21 -37.85 -61.30
CA ASP A 61 -0.85 -38.08 -62.59
C ASP A 61 0.07 -38.81 -63.59
N ARG A 62 1.39 -38.90 -63.32
CA ARG A 62 2.40 -39.54 -64.18
C ARG A 62 3.01 -40.83 -63.62
N SER A 63 2.92 -41.09 -62.30
CA SER A 63 3.65 -42.19 -61.65
C SER A 63 2.83 -43.03 -60.68
N GLY A 64 1.51 -42.84 -60.58
CA GLY A 64 0.65 -43.68 -59.75
C GLY A 64 0.98 -43.62 -58.25
N THR A 65 1.41 -42.47 -57.72
CA THR A 65 1.39 -42.28 -56.25
C THR A 65 -0.05 -42.37 -55.76
N ASP A 66 -0.27 -43.09 -54.66
CA ASP A 66 -1.59 -43.39 -54.11
C ASP A 66 -2.41 -42.13 -53.89
N ARG A 67 -3.63 -42.08 -54.44
CA ARG A 67 -4.60 -40.97 -54.25
C ARG A 67 -4.82 -40.64 -52.77
N ALA A 68 -4.68 -41.65 -51.90
CA ALA A 68 -4.79 -41.53 -50.45
C ALA A 68 -3.74 -40.57 -49.83
N ASP A 69 -2.50 -40.59 -50.31
CA ASP A 69 -1.44 -39.72 -49.78
C ASP A 69 -1.68 -38.24 -50.14
N VAL A 70 -2.27 -38.00 -51.32
CA VAL A 70 -2.63 -36.65 -51.78
C VAL A 70 -3.80 -36.11 -50.95
N GLU A 71 -4.83 -36.93 -50.70
CA GLU A 71 -5.97 -36.56 -49.86
C GLU A 71 -5.56 -36.30 -48.40
N GLU A 72 -4.62 -37.07 -47.86
CA GLU A 72 -4.08 -36.86 -46.52
C GLU A 72 -3.32 -35.53 -46.41
N THR A 73 -2.50 -35.19 -47.42
CA THR A 73 -1.82 -33.88 -47.44
C THR A 73 -2.77 -32.69 -47.62
N ASP A 74 -3.84 -32.82 -48.41
CA ASP A 74 -4.84 -31.77 -48.59
C ASP A 74 -5.61 -31.52 -47.28
N ALA A 75 -5.94 -32.58 -46.54
CA ALA A 75 -6.59 -32.48 -45.23
C ALA A 75 -5.68 -31.86 -44.16
N GLN A 76 -4.38 -32.16 -44.15
CA GLN A 76 -3.41 -31.53 -43.24
C GLN A 76 -3.29 -30.01 -43.48
N LEU A 77 -3.24 -29.57 -44.74
CA LEU A 77 -3.20 -28.14 -45.09
C LEU A 77 -4.48 -27.41 -44.68
N GLU A 78 -5.64 -28.06 -44.79
CA GLU A 78 -6.89 -27.47 -44.34
C GLU A 78 -6.95 -27.35 -42.81
N ILE A 79 -6.47 -28.35 -42.07
CA ILE A 79 -6.34 -28.28 -40.60
C ILE A 79 -5.44 -27.10 -40.19
N GLN A 80 -4.31 -26.90 -40.87
CA GLN A 80 -3.43 -25.75 -40.63
C GLN A 80 -4.15 -24.43 -40.83
N ARG A 81 -4.86 -24.28 -41.96
CA ARG A 81 -5.60 -23.06 -42.30
C ARG A 81 -6.67 -22.75 -41.26
N LEU A 82 -7.43 -23.76 -40.83
CA LEU A 82 -8.50 -23.62 -39.83
C LEU A 82 -7.92 -23.31 -38.44
N THR A 83 -6.82 -23.96 -38.06
CA THR A 83 -6.13 -23.69 -36.79
C THR A 83 -5.61 -22.25 -36.76
N ALA A 84 -4.94 -21.79 -37.83
CA ALA A 84 -4.48 -20.42 -37.98
C ALA A 84 -5.63 -19.39 -37.95
N ALA A 85 -6.76 -19.69 -38.60
CA ALA A 85 -7.96 -18.86 -38.54
C ALA A 85 -8.50 -18.75 -37.11
N GLY A 86 -8.48 -19.86 -36.35
CA GLY A 86 -8.86 -19.89 -34.95
C GLY A 86 -7.99 -18.98 -34.07
N HIS A 87 -6.67 -19.06 -34.21
CA HIS A 87 -5.75 -18.15 -33.51
C HIS A 87 -5.99 -16.69 -33.88
N ALA A 88 -6.16 -16.40 -35.16
CA ALA A 88 -6.42 -15.04 -35.61
C ALA A 88 -7.74 -14.49 -35.03
N ALA A 89 -8.74 -15.36 -34.81
CA ALA A 89 -9.99 -14.97 -34.16
C ALA A 89 -9.80 -14.68 -32.66
N LEU A 90 -9.04 -15.52 -31.93
CA LEU A 90 -8.71 -15.26 -30.51
C LEU A 90 -7.94 -13.95 -30.33
N GLN A 91 -6.99 -13.65 -31.21
CA GLN A 91 -6.24 -12.38 -31.19
C GLN A 91 -7.15 -11.16 -31.42
N ARG A 92 -8.33 -11.35 -32.04
CA ARG A 92 -9.36 -10.32 -32.19
C ARG A 92 -10.41 -10.33 -31.06
N GLY A 93 -10.29 -11.24 -30.09
CA GLY A 93 -11.28 -11.44 -29.02
C GLY A 93 -12.58 -12.12 -29.47
N ASP A 94 -12.61 -12.73 -30.67
CA ASP A 94 -13.80 -13.43 -31.18
C ASP A 94 -13.76 -14.92 -30.82
N ASN A 95 -14.17 -15.21 -29.59
CA ASN A 95 -14.14 -16.57 -29.03
C ASN A 95 -15.08 -17.53 -29.79
N ASN A 96 -16.18 -17.02 -30.35
CA ASN A 96 -17.13 -17.83 -31.12
C ASN A 96 -16.56 -18.24 -32.48
N ALA A 97 -15.95 -17.31 -33.22
CA ALA A 97 -15.30 -17.64 -34.49
C ALA A 97 -14.06 -18.53 -34.28
N ALA A 98 -13.33 -18.33 -33.19
CA ALA A 98 -12.24 -19.20 -32.79
C ALA A 98 -12.73 -20.63 -32.55
N LEU A 99 -13.77 -20.79 -31.71
CA LEU A 99 -14.37 -22.08 -31.40
C LEU A 99 -14.86 -22.80 -32.66
N GLN A 100 -15.53 -22.10 -33.58
CA GLN A 100 -15.98 -22.68 -34.85
C GLN A 100 -14.82 -23.17 -35.72
N SER A 101 -13.73 -22.40 -35.76
CA SER A 101 -12.52 -22.74 -36.53
C SER A 101 -11.83 -23.97 -35.97
N PHE A 102 -11.63 -24.04 -34.64
CA PHE A 102 -11.02 -25.21 -34.00
C PHE A 102 -11.92 -26.45 -34.05
N ARG A 103 -13.24 -26.28 -33.96
CA ARG A 103 -14.20 -27.39 -34.12
C ARG A 103 -14.13 -27.98 -35.52
N SER A 104 -14.00 -27.12 -36.54
CA SER A 104 -13.82 -27.55 -37.93
C SER A 104 -12.47 -28.23 -38.15
N ALA A 105 -11.39 -27.70 -37.57
CA ALA A 105 -10.06 -28.30 -37.61
C ALA A 105 -10.05 -29.70 -36.97
N PHE A 106 -10.66 -29.84 -35.79
CA PHE A 106 -10.77 -31.14 -35.12
C PHE A 106 -11.59 -32.14 -35.93
N LYS A 107 -12.71 -31.72 -36.53
CA LYS A 107 -13.51 -32.57 -37.43
C LYS A 107 -12.70 -33.05 -38.63
N ALA A 108 -11.86 -32.20 -39.22
CA ALA A 108 -10.95 -32.61 -40.29
C ALA A 108 -9.87 -33.59 -39.78
N ALA A 109 -9.29 -33.32 -38.60
CA ALA A 109 -8.26 -34.19 -38.00
C ALA A 109 -8.76 -35.60 -37.67
N THR A 110 -10.02 -35.77 -37.25
CA THR A 110 -10.59 -37.11 -36.96
C THR A 110 -10.64 -38.04 -38.18
N LYS A 111 -10.52 -37.50 -39.39
CA LYS A 111 -10.48 -38.28 -40.64
C LYS A 111 -9.07 -38.75 -41.01
N LEU A 112 -8.04 -38.20 -40.38
CA LEU A 112 -6.65 -38.59 -40.60
C LEU A 112 -6.30 -39.84 -39.80
N ARG A 113 -5.34 -40.64 -40.28
CA ARG A 113 -4.78 -41.77 -39.52
C ARG A 113 -3.83 -41.29 -38.41
N GLU A 114 -3.27 -40.09 -38.56
CA GLU A 114 -2.29 -39.50 -37.66
C GLU A 114 -2.91 -39.05 -36.31
N LYS A 115 -2.69 -39.84 -35.25
CA LYS A 115 -3.18 -39.55 -33.89
C LYS A 115 -2.54 -38.32 -33.25
N ARG A 116 -1.39 -37.85 -33.73
CA ARG A 116 -0.70 -36.67 -33.17
C ARG A 116 -1.50 -35.40 -33.45
N LEU A 117 -1.90 -35.17 -34.71
CA LEU A 117 -2.71 -34.02 -35.11
C LEU A 117 -4.09 -34.04 -34.45
N GLN A 118 -4.72 -35.22 -34.32
CA GLN A 118 -5.98 -35.35 -33.59
C GLN A 118 -5.87 -34.84 -32.15
N ARG A 119 -4.80 -35.21 -31.43
CA ARG A 119 -4.54 -34.74 -30.06
C ARG A 119 -4.33 -33.22 -30.00
N SER A 120 -3.54 -32.65 -30.91
CA SER A 120 -3.32 -31.19 -30.94
C SER A 120 -4.60 -30.41 -31.26
N CYS A 121 -5.42 -30.88 -32.20
CA CYS A 121 -6.70 -30.24 -32.49
C CYS A 121 -7.71 -30.42 -31.34
N ALA A 122 -7.72 -31.56 -30.65
CA ALA A 122 -8.53 -31.77 -29.46
C ALA A 122 -8.13 -30.78 -28.35
N PHE A 123 -6.83 -30.64 -28.11
CA PHE A 123 -6.28 -29.69 -27.15
C PHE A 123 -6.74 -28.25 -27.42
N ASN A 124 -6.53 -27.75 -28.65
CA ASN A 124 -6.92 -26.40 -29.04
C ASN A 124 -8.45 -26.20 -28.97
N LEU A 125 -9.23 -27.22 -29.34
CA LEU A 125 -10.69 -27.18 -29.21
C LEU A 125 -11.14 -27.12 -27.76
N GLY A 126 -10.55 -27.92 -26.88
CA GLY A 126 -10.85 -27.93 -25.45
C GLY A 126 -10.57 -26.57 -24.79
N ALA A 127 -9.40 -26.00 -25.08
CA ALA A 127 -9.03 -24.65 -24.64
C ALA A 127 -10.00 -23.58 -25.18
N ALA A 128 -10.38 -23.66 -26.46
CA ALA A 128 -11.34 -22.72 -27.06
C ALA A 128 -12.75 -22.82 -26.44
N TYR A 129 -13.17 -24.01 -25.99
CA TYR A 129 -14.44 -24.14 -25.24
C TYR A 129 -14.37 -23.42 -23.90
N VAL A 130 -13.26 -23.50 -23.17
CA VAL A 130 -13.08 -22.76 -21.90
C VAL A 130 -13.18 -21.26 -22.16
N GLU A 131 -12.46 -20.74 -23.16
CA GLU A 131 -12.50 -19.32 -23.54
C GLU A 131 -13.86 -18.84 -24.03
N ALA A 132 -14.63 -19.71 -24.70
CA ALA A 132 -15.97 -19.41 -25.15
C ALA A 132 -17.02 -19.44 -24.02
N GLY A 133 -16.63 -19.71 -22.77
CA GLY A 133 -17.54 -19.79 -21.64
C GLY A 133 -18.29 -21.13 -21.55
N GLU A 134 -17.78 -22.19 -22.19
CA GLU A 134 -18.30 -23.56 -22.10
C GLU A 134 -17.31 -24.50 -21.36
N PRO A 135 -16.94 -24.21 -20.10
CA PRO A 135 -15.81 -24.86 -19.44
C PRO A 135 -16.02 -26.36 -19.20
N GLN A 136 -17.25 -26.84 -19.02
CA GLN A 136 -17.53 -28.27 -18.88
C GLN A 136 -17.20 -29.05 -20.16
N LYS A 137 -17.55 -28.50 -21.34
CA LYS A 137 -17.20 -29.13 -22.62
C LYS A 137 -15.70 -29.07 -22.86
N GLY A 138 -15.07 -27.97 -22.47
CA GLY A 138 -13.62 -27.83 -22.49
C GLY A 138 -12.94 -28.92 -21.66
N LEU A 139 -13.38 -29.09 -20.42
CA LEU A 139 -12.89 -30.13 -19.51
C LEU A 139 -13.06 -31.52 -20.10
N ASP A 140 -14.25 -31.87 -20.60
CA ASP A 140 -14.52 -33.18 -21.21
C ASP A 140 -13.57 -33.51 -22.37
N VAL A 141 -13.20 -32.51 -23.17
CA VAL A 141 -12.27 -32.66 -24.30
C VAL A 141 -10.82 -32.73 -23.81
N LEU A 142 -10.42 -31.84 -22.90
CA LEU A 142 -9.06 -31.77 -22.36
C LEU A 142 -8.69 -33.03 -21.57
N SER A 143 -9.58 -33.54 -20.70
CA SER A 143 -9.31 -34.74 -19.89
C SER A 143 -9.11 -36.01 -20.72
N ARG A 144 -9.62 -36.04 -21.95
CA ARG A 144 -9.43 -37.17 -22.90
C ARG A 144 -8.17 -37.00 -23.74
N THR A 145 -7.54 -35.84 -23.72
CA THR A 145 -6.35 -35.55 -24.51
C THR A 145 -5.14 -36.19 -23.83
N GLN A 146 -4.64 -37.28 -24.40
CA GLN A 146 -3.42 -37.92 -23.90
C GLN A 146 -2.19 -37.03 -24.21
N PRO A 147 -1.26 -36.85 -23.26
CA PRO A 147 -0.01 -36.15 -23.56
C PRO A 147 0.79 -36.88 -24.66
N GLY A 148 1.63 -36.12 -25.36
CA GLY A 148 2.49 -36.68 -26.40
C GLY A 148 3.52 -37.66 -25.83
N GLU A 149 4.09 -38.53 -26.67
CA GLU A 149 5.05 -39.58 -26.24
C GLU A 149 6.31 -39.03 -25.54
N ARG A 150 6.65 -37.76 -25.76
CA ARG A 150 7.78 -37.06 -25.12
C ARG A 150 7.38 -36.16 -23.95
N GLY A 151 6.13 -36.25 -23.48
CA GLY A 151 5.61 -35.33 -22.47
C GLY A 151 5.44 -33.89 -22.94
N GLU A 152 5.50 -33.65 -24.26
CA GLU A 152 5.16 -32.35 -24.86
C GLU A 152 3.76 -31.93 -24.39
N ARG A 153 3.62 -30.65 -23.98
CA ARG A 153 2.36 -29.98 -23.62
C ARG A 153 1.69 -30.45 -22.32
N ILE A 154 2.38 -31.21 -21.46
CA ILE A 154 1.80 -31.56 -20.14
C ILE A 154 1.55 -30.28 -19.32
N ALA A 155 2.48 -29.32 -19.32
CA ALA A 155 2.31 -28.06 -18.59
C ALA A 155 1.07 -27.28 -19.07
N ASP A 156 0.94 -27.07 -20.38
CA ASP A 156 -0.21 -26.35 -20.97
C ASP A 156 -1.54 -27.08 -20.76
N LEU A 157 -1.52 -28.42 -20.78
CA LEU A 157 -2.71 -29.22 -20.45
C LEU A 157 -3.12 -29.04 -19.00
N GLN A 158 -2.16 -29.09 -18.07
CA GLN A 158 -2.44 -28.83 -16.65
C GLN A 158 -2.97 -27.41 -16.46
N PHE A 159 -2.40 -26.41 -17.14
CA PHE A 159 -2.89 -25.03 -17.09
C PHE A 159 -4.33 -24.91 -17.60
N ASN A 160 -4.65 -25.51 -18.74
CA ASN A 160 -6.00 -25.45 -19.32
C ASN A 160 -7.04 -26.27 -18.54
N LEU A 161 -6.64 -27.36 -17.89
CA LEU A 161 -7.50 -28.06 -16.94
C LEU A 161 -7.77 -27.18 -15.72
N ALA A 162 -6.76 -26.47 -15.22
CA ALA A 162 -6.92 -25.54 -14.11
C ALA A 162 -7.88 -24.39 -14.47
N THR A 163 -7.73 -23.79 -15.65
CA THR A 163 -8.63 -22.71 -16.12
C THR A 163 -10.08 -23.20 -16.27
N ALA A 164 -10.29 -24.43 -16.74
CA ALA A 164 -11.62 -25.03 -16.83
C ALA A 164 -12.24 -25.25 -15.44
N HIS A 165 -11.49 -25.80 -14.49
CA HIS A 165 -11.96 -26.00 -13.11
C HIS A 165 -12.22 -24.67 -12.38
N GLU A 166 -11.37 -23.66 -12.60
CA GLU A 166 -11.58 -22.30 -12.08
C GLU A 166 -12.90 -21.71 -12.60
N ALA A 167 -13.17 -21.82 -13.91
CA ALA A 167 -14.40 -21.35 -14.53
C ALA A 167 -15.66 -22.12 -14.06
N LEU A 168 -15.50 -23.37 -13.63
CA LEU A 168 -16.56 -24.18 -13.01
C LEU A 168 -16.74 -23.89 -11.50
N GLY A 169 -15.86 -23.10 -10.89
CA GLY A 169 -15.83 -22.86 -9.45
C GLY A 169 -15.26 -24.02 -8.61
N ASP A 170 -14.69 -25.04 -9.25
CA ASP A 170 -14.00 -26.15 -8.56
C ASP A 170 -12.57 -25.73 -8.18
N ARG A 171 -12.49 -24.93 -7.12
CA ARG A 171 -11.25 -24.31 -6.65
C ARG A 171 -10.19 -25.34 -6.27
N THR A 172 -10.58 -26.47 -5.69
CA THR A 172 -9.65 -27.50 -5.22
C THR A 172 -8.91 -28.14 -6.39
N GLN A 173 -9.63 -28.48 -7.47
CA GLN A 173 -8.97 -29.01 -8.67
C GLN A 173 -8.19 -27.92 -9.41
N ALA A 174 -8.71 -26.70 -9.48
CA ALA A 174 -8.00 -25.57 -10.11
C ALA A 174 -6.62 -25.34 -9.47
N VAL A 175 -6.56 -25.24 -8.13
CA VAL A 175 -5.31 -25.09 -7.37
C VAL A 175 -4.35 -26.25 -7.64
N ARG A 176 -4.85 -27.49 -7.62
CA ARG A 176 -4.03 -28.68 -7.89
C ARG A 176 -3.40 -28.63 -9.29
N HIS A 177 -4.20 -28.34 -10.30
CA HIS A 177 -3.74 -28.29 -11.69
C HIS A 177 -2.79 -27.11 -11.94
N TYR A 178 -3.06 -25.93 -11.36
CA TYR A 178 -2.13 -24.79 -11.45
C TYR A 178 -0.77 -25.07 -10.79
N LEU A 179 -0.76 -25.71 -9.60
CA LEU A 179 0.48 -26.10 -8.94
C LEU A 179 1.31 -27.06 -9.81
N GLN A 180 0.66 -28.04 -10.43
CA GLN A 180 1.30 -28.97 -11.36
C GLN A 180 1.84 -28.25 -12.60
N ALA A 181 1.05 -27.36 -13.21
CA ALA A 181 1.46 -26.56 -14.36
C ALA A 181 2.69 -25.71 -14.03
N ALA A 182 2.68 -24.98 -12.90
CA ALA A 182 3.80 -24.14 -12.47
C ALA A 182 5.08 -24.96 -12.24
N GLN A 183 5.00 -26.13 -11.61
CA GLN A 183 6.15 -27.03 -11.44
C GLN A 183 6.74 -27.50 -12.78
N LEU A 184 5.87 -27.81 -13.75
CA LEU A 184 6.30 -28.25 -15.07
C LEU A 184 6.96 -27.11 -15.86
N TYR A 185 6.36 -25.91 -15.88
CA TYR A 185 6.97 -24.75 -16.53
C TYR A 185 8.34 -24.42 -15.94
N ARG A 186 8.50 -24.51 -14.61
CA ARG A 186 9.81 -24.37 -13.96
C ARG A 186 10.83 -25.37 -14.48
N SER A 187 10.44 -26.64 -14.58
CA SER A 187 11.33 -27.71 -15.08
C SER A 187 11.70 -27.55 -16.55
N GLN A 188 10.88 -26.84 -17.33
CA GLN A 188 11.09 -26.56 -18.76
C GLN A 188 11.93 -25.29 -19.00
N GLY A 189 12.13 -24.46 -17.96
CA GLY A 189 12.82 -23.18 -18.07
C GLY A 189 11.93 -22.01 -18.47
N ASP A 190 10.60 -22.21 -18.53
CA ASP A 190 9.62 -21.19 -18.93
C ASP A 190 9.22 -20.30 -17.76
N ALA A 191 10.20 -19.59 -17.19
CA ALA A 191 10.03 -18.82 -15.96
C ALA A 191 8.95 -17.72 -16.06
N ALA A 192 8.77 -17.09 -17.23
CA ALA A 192 7.72 -16.09 -17.42
C ALA A 192 6.31 -16.72 -17.31
N VAL A 193 6.10 -17.88 -17.95
CA VAL A 193 4.82 -18.60 -17.94
C VAL A 193 4.54 -19.21 -16.57
N GLU A 194 5.59 -19.69 -15.88
CA GLU A 194 5.46 -20.08 -14.47
C GLU A 194 4.97 -18.91 -13.61
N GLY A 195 5.54 -17.71 -13.79
CA GLY A 195 5.13 -16.50 -13.08
C GLY A 195 3.64 -16.22 -13.26
N ASP A 196 3.17 -16.20 -14.51
CA ASP A 196 1.75 -15.98 -14.84
C ASP A 196 0.85 -17.06 -14.22
N THR A 197 1.30 -18.31 -14.24
CA THR A 197 0.59 -19.44 -13.64
C THR A 197 0.48 -19.29 -12.12
N CYS A 198 1.55 -18.84 -11.45
CA CYS A 198 1.57 -18.61 -10.01
C CYS A 198 0.67 -17.43 -9.60
N VAL A 199 0.52 -16.40 -10.44
CA VAL A 199 -0.45 -15.32 -10.23
C VAL A 199 -1.89 -15.87 -10.29
N ARG A 200 -2.21 -16.73 -11.26
CA ARG A 200 -3.55 -17.36 -11.34
C ARG A 200 -3.83 -18.25 -10.13
N LEU A 201 -2.82 -19.02 -9.70
CA LEU A 201 -2.88 -19.80 -8.47
C LEU A 201 -3.16 -18.91 -7.24
N ALA A 202 -2.46 -17.78 -7.12
CA ALA A 202 -2.69 -16.84 -6.04
C ALA A 202 -4.13 -16.33 -6.03
N HIS A 203 -4.69 -15.96 -7.20
CA HIS A 203 -6.09 -15.56 -7.31
C HIS A 203 -7.08 -16.66 -6.91
N CYS A 204 -6.78 -17.93 -7.22
CA CYS A 204 -7.58 -19.06 -6.73
C CYS A 204 -7.56 -19.14 -5.20
N HIS A 205 -6.41 -18.89 -4.56
CA HIS A 205 -6.31 -18.79 -3.11
C HIS A 205 -7.12 -17.62 -2.53
N LEU A 206 -7.08 -16.44 -3.17
CA LEU A 206 -7.86 -15.27 -2.77
C LEU A 206 -9.37 -15.51 -2.81
N LEU A 207 -9.87 -16.23 -3.82
CA LEU A 207 -11.29 -16.60 -3.89
C LEU A 207 -11.73 -17.47 -2.70
N GLY A 208 -10.82 -18.27 -2.14
CA GLY A 208 -11.06 -19.03 -0.90
C GLY A 208 -10.69 -18.30 0.38
N LYS A 209 -10.26 -17.03 0.31
CA LYS A 209 -9.75 -16.24 1.44
C LYS A 209 -8.55 -16.88 2.17
N GLU A 210 -7.74 -17.61 1.42
CA GLU A 210 -6.49 -18.22 1.87
C GLU A 210 -5.34 -17.25 1.65
N TRP A 211 -5.22 -16.27 2.55
CA TRP A 211 -4.30 -15.14 2.38
C TRP A 211 -2.82 -15.56 2.42
N ASP A 212 -2.47 -16.54 3.27
CA ASP A 212 -1.09 -17.03 3.41
C ASP A 212 -0.64 -17.76 2.13
N GLU A 213 -1.49 -18.65 1.60
CA GLU A 213 -1.23 -19.39 0.37
C GLU A 213 -1.21 -18.48 -0.86
N ALA A 214 -2.07 -17.46 -0.88
CA ALA A 214 -2.04 -16.43 -1.93
C ALA A 214 -0.73 -15.63 -1.89
N ALA A 215 -0.29 -15.18 -0.70
CA ALA A 215 0.98 -14.49 -0.54
C ALA A 215 2.17 -15.35 -0.98
N ALA A 216 2.21 -16.62 -0.58
CA ALA A 216 3.26 -17.55 -1.00
C ALA A 216 3.27 -17.77 -2.53
N SER A 217 2.09 -17.84 -3.15
CA SER A 217 1.95 -17.97 -4.60
C SER A 217 2.44 -16.72 -5.34
N PHE A 218 2.17 -15.52 -4.81
CA PHE A 218 2.71 -14.27 -5.35
C PHE A 218 4.23 -14.15 -5.16
N GLN A 219 4.79 -14.59 -4.03
CA GLN A 219 6.24 -14.64 -3.83
C GLN A 219 6.91 -15.58 -4.86
N ARG A 220 6.32 -16.76 -5.08
CA ARG A 220 6.79 -17.67 -6.13
C ARG A 220 6.69 -17.06 -7.52
N ALA A 221 5.60 -16.34 -7.83
CA ALA A 221 5.46 -15.62 -9.09
C ALA A 221 6.58 -14.59 -9.26
N ALA A 222 6.89 -13.83 -8.21
CA ALA A 222 7.95 -12.84 -8.23
C ALA A 222 9.34 -13.46 -8.47
N GLU A 223 9.66 -14.59 -7.83
CA GLU A 223 10.90 -15.33 -8.10
C GLU A 223 11.00 -15.76 -9.57
N SER A 224 9.93 -16.31 -10.13
CA SER A 224 9.89 -16.73 -11.54
C SER A 224 10.01 -15.54 -12.50
N TYR A 225 9.38 -14.40 -12.20
CA TYR A 225 9.56 -13.18 -12.99
C TYR A 225 10.98 -12.58 -12.87
N LYS A 226 11.61 -12.65 -11.69
CA LYS A 226 13.02 -12.27 -11.51
C LYS A 226 13.93 -13.12 -12.42
N LEU A 227 13.71 -14.44 -12.47
CA LEU A 227 14.43 -15.35 -13.37
C LEU A 227 14.18 -15.04 -14.85
N ALA A 228 12.97 -14.61 -15.20
CA ALA A 228 12.62 -14.19 -16.56
C ALA A 228 13.14 -12.79 -16.94
N GLY A 229 13.77 -12.06 -16.02
CA GLY A 229 14.21 -10.68 -16.24
C GLY A 229 13.07 -9.65 -16.30
N ASN A 230 11.86 -10.01 -15.85
CA ASN A 230 10.69 -9.12 -15.85
C ASN A 230 10.55 -8.42 -14.50
N ALA A 231 11.33 -7.35 -14.30
CA ALA A 231 11.34 -6.57 -13.05
C ALA A 231 9.96 -5.98 -12.71
N SER A 232 9.20 -5.53 -13.71
CA SER A 232 7.86 -4.94 -13.50
C SER A 232 6.87 -5.95 -12.92
N ALA A 233 6.77 -7.14 -13.53
CA ALA A 233 5.89 -8.19 -13.03
C ALA A 233 6.35 -8.73 -11.66
N ALA A 234 7.66 -8.82 -11.44
CA ALA A 234 8.22 -9.19 -10.14
C ALA A 234 7.84 -8.18 -9.04
N ALA A 235 7.99 -6.88 -9.30
CA ALA A 235 7.64 -5.82 -8.35
C ALA A 235 6.14 -5.87 -7.97
N LEU A 236 5.26 -6.00 -8.98
CA LEU A 236 3.82 -6.08 -8.74
C LEU A 236 3.44 -7.30 -7.91
N ALA A 237 4.02 -8.47 -8.22
CA ALA A 237 3.79 -9.70 -7.46
C ALA A 237 4.28 -9.58 -6.00
N LEU A 238 5.45 -8.98 -5.75
CA LEU A 238 5.94 -8.74 -4.39
C LEU A 238 5.04 -7.78 -3.61
N LYS A 239 4.58 -6.70 -4.24
CA LYS A 239 3.61 -5.80 -3.62
C LYS A 239 2.34 -6.54 -3.23
N ASP A 240 1.80 -7.39 -4.12
CA ASP A 240 0.57 -8.13 -3.83
C ASP A 240 0.80 -9.21 -2.75
N ALA A 241 1.98 -9.83 -2.71
CA ALA A 241 2.38 -10.70 -1.60
C ALA A 241 2.35 -9.94 -0.26
N GLY A 242 3.03 -8.80 -0.16
CA GLY A 242 3.08 -8.00 1.06
C GLY A 242 1.69 -7.54 1.53
N LYS A 243 0.82 -7.13 0.59
CA LYS A 243 -0.59 -6.81 0.88
C LYS A 243 -1.34 -7.98 1.51
N HIS A 244 -1.18 -9.20 0.97
CA HIS A 244 -1.90 -10.36 1.49
C HIS A 244 -1.30 -10.93 2.78
N MET A 245 0.00 -10.76 3.00
CA MET A 245 0.63 -11.01 4.31
C MET A 245 0.05 -10.10 5.41
N LEU A 246 -0.21 -8.82 5.10
CA LEU A 246 -0.88 -7.90 6.02
C LEU A 246 -2.31 -8.35 6.34
N GLN A 247 -3.05 -8.82 5.33
CA GLN A 247 -4.42 -9.30 5.50
C GLN A 247 -4.51 -10.59 6.32
N SER A 248 -3.51 -11.48 6.22
CA SER A 248 -3.50 -12.71 7.02
C SER A 248 -3.23 -12.46 8.49
N GLY A 249 -2.43 -11.43 8.82
CA GLY A 249 -2.06 -11.06 10.19
C GLY A 249 -1.15 -12.07 10.88
N ARG A 250 -0.62 -13.07 10.16
CA ARG A 250 0.25 -14.13 10.70
C ARG A 250 1.73 -13.91 10.40
N SER A 251 2.06 -13.24 9.30
CA SER A 251 3.44 -12.92 8.95
C SER A 251 4.03 -11.91 9.93
N SER A 252 5.33 -12.03 10.21
CA SER A 252 6.01 -11.03 11.02
C SER A 252 6.11 -9.70 10.28
N SER A 253 6.16 -8.59 11.02
CA SER A 253 6.37 -7.27 10.40
C SER A 253 7.65 -7.23 9.56
N ASP A 254 8.71 -7.91 10.01
CA ASP A 254 10.00 -7.93 9.31
C ASP A 254 9.90 -8.65 7.96
N ASP A 255 9.16 -9.77 7.89
CA ASP A 255 8.93 -10.49 6.64
C ASP A 255 8.19 -9.61 5.62
N ILE A 256 7.15 -8.90 6.07
CA ILE A 256 6.35 -8.01 5.22
C ILE A 256 7.21 -6.84 4.72
N ILE A 257 7.98 -6.22 5.61
CA ILE A 257 8.88 -5.12 5.24
C ILE A 257 9.93 -5.60 4.24
N SER A 258 10.49 -6.79 4.43
CA SER A 258 11.45 -7.38 3.48
C SER A 258 10.83 -7.53 2.09
N VAL A 259 9.64 -8.11 1.99
CA VAL A 259 8.94 -8.31 0.71
C VAL A 259 8.59 -6.98 0.03
N LEU A 260 8.11 -5.99 0.79
CA LEU A 260 7.80 -4.66 0.25
C LEU A 260 9.07 -3.88 -0.15
N THR A 261 10.18 -4.07 0.56
CA THR A 261 11.48 -3.47 0.21
C THR A 261 12.00 -4.06 -1.10
N ASP A 262 11.93 -5.39 -1.25
CA ASP A 262 12.21 -6.09 -2.49
C ASP A 262 11.34 -5.56 -3.65
N SER A 263 10.06 -5.26 -3.40
CA SER A 263 9.18 -4.66 -4.40
C SER A 263 9.66 -3.27 -4.86
N LEU A 264 10.14 -2.44 -3.94
CA LEU A 264 10.71 -1.12 -4.26
C LEU A 264 12.05 -1.24 -4.99
N GLU A 265 12.83 -2.29 -4.71
CA GLU A 265 14.07 -2.57 -5.46
C GLU A 265 13.82 -2.87 -6.92
N MET A 266 12.78 -3.64 -7.20
CA MET A 266 12.40 -3.96 -8.57
C MET A 266 11.74 -2.78 -9.29
N SER A 267 11.33 -1.72 -8.58
CA SER A 267 10.65 -0.58 -9.19
C SER A 267 11.55 0.28 -10.07
N SER A 268 12.88 0.24 -9.87
CA SER A 268 13.84 0.93 -10.75
C SER A 268 13.83 0.40 -12.19
N GLY A 269 13.44 -0.86 -12.37
CA GLY A 269 13.29 -1.49 -13.68
C GLY A 269 11.98 -1.18 -14.40
N ILE A 270 11.09 -0.37 -13.82
CA ILE A 270 9.78 -0.04 -14.40
C ILE A 270 9.88 1.23 -15.22
N SER A 271 9.80 1.10 -16.55
CA SER A 271 9.78 2.24 -17.47
C SER A 271 8.42 2.92 -17.58
N ASP A 272 7.33 2.17 -17.39
CA ASP A 272 5.97 2.74 -17.43
C ASP A 272 5.65 3.53 -16.15
N GLN A 273 5.58 4.84 -16.29
CA GLN A 273 5.31 5.77 -15.19
C GLN A 273 3.96 5.51 -14.52
N GLN A 274 2.95 5.02 -15.26
CA GLN A 274 1.62 4.75 -14.71
C GLN A 274 1.64 3.54 -13.78
N THR A 275 2.30 2.47 -14.20
CA THR A 275 2.53 1.27 -13.38
C THR A 275 3.40 1.60 -12.17
N LEU A 276 4.48 2.37 -12.35
CA LEU A 276 5.35 2.78 -11.25
C LEU A 276 4.60 3.62 -10.21
N GLY A 277 3.82 4.61 -10.64
CA GLY A 277 3.01 5.43 -9.74
C GLY A 277 1.98 4.61 -8.96
N LYS A 278 1.36 3.62 -9.60
CA LYS A 278 0.44 2.68 -8.93
C LYS A 278 1.18 1.83 -7.88
N LEU A 279 2.30 1.22 -8.26
CA LEU A 279 3.10 0.37 -7.38
C LEU A 279 3.51 1.13 -6.12
N LEU A 280 4.09 2.33 -6.29
CA LEU A 280 4.55 3.17 -5.17
C LEU A 280 3.38 3.55 -4.24
N SER A 281 2.21 3.87 -4.80
CA SER A 281 1.01 4.17 -4.02
C SER A 281 0.53 2.96 -3.22
N ASP A 282 0.54 1.77 -3.81
CA ASP A 282 0.10 0.53 -3.15
C ASP A 282 1.09 0.07 -2.06
N VAL A 283 2.40 0.23 -2.28
CA VAL A 283 3.43 -0.04 -1.26
C VAL A 283 3.32 0.98 -0.11
N ALA A 284 3.11 2.26 -0.42
CA ALA A 284 2.90 3.30 0.58
C ALA A 284 1.67 3.02 1.47
N LEU A 285 0.58 2.53 0.87
CA LEU A 285 -0.60 2.07 1.60
C LEU A 285 -0.25 0.93 2.56
N SER A 286 0.53 -0.05 2.11
CA SER A 286 0.95 -1.18 2.94
C SER A 286 1.81 -0.71 4.12
N PHE A 287 2.78 0.19 3.91
CA PHE A 287 3.54 0.80 5.00
C PHE A 287 2.66 1.64 5.94
N SER A 288 1.64 2.33 5.42
CA SER A 288 0.69 3.07 6.25
C SER A 288 -0.09 2.14 7.18
N GLN A 289 -0.54 0.99 6.69
CA GLN A 289 -1.24 -0.04 7.49
C GLN A 289 -0.33 -0.61 8.59
N MET A 290 0.97 -0.73 8.32
CA MET A 290 1.99 -1.12 9.30
C MET A 290 2.39 -0.02 10.27
N ARG A 291 1.83 1.20 10.14
CA ARG A 291 2.22 2.41 10.88
C ARG A 291 3.67 2.87 10.66
N LEU A 292 4.27 2.47 9.52
CA LEU A 292 5.56 2.95 9.05
C LEU A 292 5.36 4.25 8.24
N PHE A 293 4.92 5.29 8.95
CA PHE A 293 4.43 6.51 8.33
C PHE A 293 5.52 7.31 7.61
N SER A 294 6.76 7.27 8.08
CA SER A 294 7.88 7.95 7.40
C SER A 294 8.17 7.32 6.04
N GLU A 295 8.22 6.00 5.99
CA GLU A 295 8.44 5.22 4.77
C GLU A 295 7.24 5.37 3.81
N ALA A 296 6.02 5.38 4.34
CA ALA A 296 4.81 5.62 3.57
C ALA A 296 4.78 7.02 2.93
N SER A 297 5.13 8.08 3.67
CA SER A 297 5.16 9.44 3.11
C SER A 297 6.14 9.56 1.96
N GLU A 298 7.32 8.96 2.08
CA GLU A 298 8.34 9.01 1.01
C GLU A 298 7.89 8.27 -0.25
N CYS A 299 7.18 7.15 -0.12
CA CYS A 299 6.62 6.42 -1.26
C CYS A 299 5.50 7.21 -1.93
N TYR A 300 4.59 7.82 -1.15
CA TYR A 300 3.51 8.65 -1.69
C TYR A 300 4.04 9.93 -2.37
N GLU A 301 5.05 10.60 -1.79
CA GLU A 301 5.69 11.77 -2.41
C GLU A 301 6.34 11.43 -3.76
N GLN A 302 6.97 10.25 -3.88
CA GLN A 302 7.49 9.75 -5.16
C GLN A 302 6.38 9.40 -6.15
N ALA A 303 5.25 8.87 -5.67
CA ALA A 303 4.11 8.51 -6.50
C ALA A 303 3.36 9.75 -7.05
N LEU A 304 3.29 10.83 -6.28
CA LEU A 304 2.48 12.02 -6.57
C LEU A 304 2.69 12.61 -8.00
N PRO A 305 3.92 12.89 -8.46
CA PRO A 305 4.12 13.40 -9.82
C PRO A 305 3.72 12.39 -10.91
N LEU A 306 3.85 11.09 -10.64
CA LEU A 306 3.57 10.00 -11.59
C LEU A 306 2.07 9.77 -11.81
N VAL A 307 1.24 10.09 -10.81
CA VAL A 307 -0.22 9.92 -10.88
C VAL A 307 -0.97 11.20 -11.26
N SER A 308 -0.26 12.30 -11.50
CA SER A 308 -0.82 13.63 -11.80
C SER A 308 -1.80 13.66 -12.99
N SER A 309 -1.61 12.79 -13.98
CA SER A 309 -2.48 12.66 -15.17
C SER A 309 -3.76 11.85 -14.93
N LYS A 310 -3.94 11.27 -13.74
CA LYS A 310 -5.10 10.43 -13.37
C LYS A 310 -5.81 11.06 -12.16
N PRO A 311 -6.79 11.97 -12.37
CA PRO A 311 -7.43 12.73 -11.29
C PRO A 311 -7.95 11.88 -10.13
N HIS A 312 -8.58 10.74 -10.42
CA HIS A 312 -9.09 9.87 -9.37
C HIS A 312 -7.98 9.30 -8.47
N ARG A 313 -6.88 8.83 -9.08
CA ARG A 313 -5.74 8.30 -8.35
C ARG A 313 -4.98 9.40 -7.60
N LEU A 314 -4.81 10.56 -8.23
CA LEU A 314 -4.22 11.74 -7.58
C LEU A 314 -4.99 12.10 -6.30
N ALA A 315 -6.32 12.12 -6.35
CA ALA A 315 -7.16 12.43 -5.18
C ALA A 315 -6.93 11.44 -4.03
N VAL A 316 -6.85 10.14 -4.34
CA VAL A 316 -6.60 9.08 -3.34
C VAL A 316 -5.19 9.20 -2.76
N VAL A 317 -4.16 9.44 -3.58
CA VAL A 317 -2.78 9.62 -3.12
C VAL A 317 -2.66 10.84 -2.21
N LEU A 318 -3.24 11.99 -2.59
CA LEU A 318 -3.26 13.21 -1.78
C LEU A 318 -3.96 12.97 -0.43
N GLN A 319 -5.14 12.34 -0.45
CA GLN A 319 -5.89 12.00 0.77
C GLN A 319 -5.07 11.12 1.71
N ASN A 320 -4.47 10.06 1.19
CA ASN A 320 -3.69 9.11 1.99
C ASN A 320 -2.40 9.76 2.51
N LEU A 321 -1.72 10.57 1.69
CA LEU A 321 -0.53 11.32 2.09
C LEU A 321 -0.86 12.31 3.22
N GLY A 322 -1.99 13.03 3.12
CA GLY A 322 -2.48 13.88 4.20
C GLY A 322 -2.72 13.10 5.50
N ALA A 323 -3.33 11.90 5.42
CA ALA A 323 -3.55 11.05 6.59
C ALA A 323 -2.23 10.55 7.22
N VAL A 324 -1.22 10.25 6.39
CA VAL A 324 0.13 9.91 6.86
C VAL A 324 0.76 11.09 7.60
N TYR A 325 0.66 12.32 7.08
CA TYR A 325 1.18 13.51 7.77
C TYR A 325 0.46 13.83 9.07
N ASN A 326 -0.86 13.61 9.16
CA ASN A 326 -1.57 13.65 10.44
C ASN A 326 -0.94 12.67 11.44
N SER A 327 -0.66 11.45 11.01
CA SER A 327 -0.07 10.40 11.86
C SER A 327 1.38 10.71 12.29
N LEU A 328 2.10 11.52 11.49
CA LEU A 328 3.43 12.04 11.81
C LEU A 328 3.40 13.31 12.69
N GLY A 329 2.22 13.85 13.01
CA GLY A 329 2.07 15.13 13.72
C GLY A 329 2.46 16.35 12.89
N GLN A 330 2.61 16.19 11.57
CA GLN A 330 2.96 17.27 10.63
C GLN A 330 1.68 17.88 10.05
N TYR A 331 0.90 18.51 10.93
CA TYR A 331 -0.46 18.95 10.62
C TYR A 331 -0.52 20.01 9.51
N GLN A 332 0.46 20.90 9.41
CA GLN A 332 0.51 21.94 8.37
C GLN A 332 0.62 21.34 6.96
N GLN A 333 1.47 20.32 6.78
CA GLN A 333 1.58 19.57 5.52
C GLN A 333 0.27 18.83 5.22
N SER A 334 -0.31 18.19 6.23
CA SER A 334 -1.60 17.50 6.12
C SER A 334 -2.72 18.42 5.62
N LEU A 335 -2.83 19.65 6.14
CA LEU A 335 -3.83 20.63 5.68
C LEU A 335 -3.76 20.85 4.17
N ARG A 336 -2.56 21.00 3.62
CA ARG A 336 -2.35 21.23 2.18
C ARG A 336 -2.93 20.07 1.36
N TYR A 337 -2.54 18.84 1.72
CA TYR A 337 -2.94 17.65 0.98
C TYR A 337 -4.43 17.33 1.11
N HIS A 338 -5.03 17.47 2.30
CA HIS A 338 -6.47 17.24 2.46
C HIS A 338 -7.33 18.29 1.77
N ARG A 339 -6.92 19.57 1.73
CA ARG A 339 -7.63 20.61 0.98
C ARG A 339 -7.64 20.30 -0.53
N GLU A 340 -6.49 19.93 -1.08
CA GLU A 340 -6.37 19.55 -2.49
C GLU A 340 -7.17 18.29 -2.81
N ALA A 341 -7.07 17.25 -1.96
CA ALA A 341 -7.84 16.02 -2.11
C ALA A 341 -9.35 16.25 -2.01
N ALA A 342 -9.82 17.08 -1.07
CA ALA A 342 -11.25 17.40 -0.92
C ALA A 342 -11.80 18.14 -2.15
N ALA A 343 -11.04 19.09 -2.71
CA ALA A 343 -11.43 19.78 -3.92
C ALA A 343 -11.53 18.82 -5.12
N LEU A 344 -10.56 17.90 -5.26
CA LEU A 344 -10.53 16.95 -6.35
C LEU A 344 -11.61 15.87 -6.24
N HIS A 345 -11.84 15.32 -5.03
CA HIS A 345 -12.98 14.41 -4.81
C HIS A 345 -14.32 15.11 -5.05
N GLY A 346 -14.43 16.39 -4.72
CA GLY A 346 -15.62 17.20 -5.03
C GLY A 346 -15.87 17.34 -6.52
N SER A 347 -14.85 17.64 -7.32
CA SER A 347 -15.00 17.74 -8.78
C SER A 347 -15.27 16.39 -9.46
N LEU A 348 -14.83 15.29 -8.84
CA LEU A 348 -15.10 13.93 -9.29
C LEU A 348 -16.46 13.38 -8.84
N GLY A 349 -17.19 14.09 -7.99
CA GLY A 349 -18.46 13.62 -7.42
C GLY A 349 -18.32 12.57 -6.31
N SER A 350 -17.10 12.32 -5.82
CA SER A 350 -16.79 11.36 -4.75
C SER A 350 -17.10 11.93 -3.36
N ARG A 351 -18.37 12.25 -3.08
CA ARG A 351 -18.81 12.96 -1.86
C ARG A 351 -18.37 12.26 -0.56
N GLY A 352 -18.46 10.94 -0.46
CA GLY A 352 -18.01 10.23 0.75
C GLY A 352 -16.49 10.33 0.99
N ALA A 353 -15.68 10.31 -0.07
CA ALA A 353 -14.23 10.51 0.05
C ALA A 353 -13.88 11.96 0.40
N GLN A 354 -14.61 12.91 -0.19
CA GLN A 354 -14.51 14.32 0.17
C GLN A 354 -14.85 14.56 1.65
N GLY A 355 -15.89 13.90 2.18
CA GLY A 355 -16.24 13.95 3.59
C GLY A 355 -15.09 13.48 4.50
N ARG A 356 -14.43 12.37 4.15
CA ARG A 356 -13.24 11.88 4.86
C ARG A 356 -12.08 12.88 4.83
N CYS A 357 -11.82 13.53 3.69
CA CYS A 357 -10.82 14.59 3.61
C CYS A 357 -11.15 15.75 4.56
N PHE A 358 -12.41 16.19 4.60
CA PHE A 358 -12.83 17.25 5.52
C PHE A 358 -12.75 16.86 7.00
N SER A 359 -13.08 15.62 7.37
CA SER A 359 -12.88 15.14 8.74
C SER A 359 -11.40 15.14 9.14
N ASN A 360 -10.52 14.64 8.25
CA ASN A 360 -9.09 14.62 8.50
C ASN A 360 -8.46 16.03 8.54
N LEU A 361 -9.01 16.95 7.74
CA LEU A 361 -8.67 18.37 7.78
C LEU A 361 -9.10 18.98 9.12
N GLY A 362 -10.33 18.72 9.56
CA GLY A 362 -10.86 19.16 10.85
C GLY A 362 -10.02 18.65 12.02
N PHE A 363 -9.60 17.38 11.98
CA PHE A 363 -8.65 16.82 12.96
C PHE A 363 -7.34 17.59 13.01
N ALA A 364 -6.69 17.83 11.86
CA ALA A 364 -5.44 18.58 11.80
C ALA A 364 -5.57 20.02 12.34
N LEU A 365 -6.70 20.67 12.08
CA LEU A 365 -7.00 22.02 12.57
C LEU A 365 -7.22 22.06 14.08
N VAL A 366 -7.90 21.05 14.67
CA VAL A 366 -8.01 20.92 16.13
C VAL A 366 -6.63 20.82 16.78
N GLU A 367 -5.75 20.00 16.22
CA GLU A 367 -4.38 19.82 16.74
C GLU A 367 -3.52 21.09 16.62
N LEU A 368 -3.81 21.96 15.65
CA LEU A 368 -3.20 23.29 15.51
C LEU A 368 -3.86 24.36 16.40
N GLY A 369 -4.99 24.05 17.04
CA GLY A 369 -5.77 24.99 17.86
C GLY A 369 -6.69 25.92 17.06
N GLU A 370 -6.87 25.68 15.77
CA GLU A 370 -7.74 26.44 14.86
C GLU A 370 -9.18 25.92 14.93
N LEU A 371 -9.82 26.11 16.10
CA LEU A 371 -11.09 25.46 16.43
C LEU A 371 -12.26 25.92 15.53
N GLU A 372 -12.29 27.19 15.11
CA GLU A 372 -13.32 27.71 14.20
C GLU A 372 -13.22 27.09 12.80
N GLU A 373 -12.02 27.01 12.21
CA GLU A 373 -11.83 26.37 10.91
C GLU A 373 -12.07 24.85 10.97
N ALA A 374 -11.69 24.22 12.09
CA ALA A 374 -11.98 22.81 12.34
C ALA A 374 -13.49 22.55 12.36
N TRP A 375 -14.24 23.44 13.03
CA TRP A 375 -15.69 23.38 13.12
C TRP A 375 -16.34 23.43 11.73
N GLU A 376 -15.93 24.38 10.89
CA GLU A 376 -16.42 24.48 9.51
C GLU A 376 -16.07 23.24 8.69
N SER A 377 -14.85 22.71 8.84
CA SER A 377 -14.42 21.50 8.16
C SER A 377 -15.29 20.29 8.52
N TYR A 378 -15.59 20.06 9.81
CA TYR A 378 -16.46 18.96 10.21
C TYR A 378 -17.93 19.17 9.79
N LEU A 379 -18.41 20.41 9.66
CA LEU A 379 -19.74 20.66 9.07
C LEU A 379 -19.77 20.30 7.58
N HIS A 380 -18.73 20.63 6.83
CA HIS A 380 -18.58 20.18 5.44
C HIS A 380 -18.52 18.66 5.33
N ALA A 381 -17.79 17.99 6.24
CA ALA A 381 -17.76 16.53 6.33
C ALA A 381 -19.15 15.95 6.59
N GLN A 382 -19.87 16.48 7.59
CA GLN A 382 -21.22 16.04 7.93
C GLN A 382 -22.18 16.17 6.75
N GLN A 383 -22.14 17.28 6.01
CA GLN A 383 -22.96 17.44 4.82
C GLN A 383 -22.59 16.44 3.74
N ALA A 384 -21.30 16.22 3.47
CA ALA A 384 -20.85 15.27 2.46
C ALA A 384 -21.28 13.82 2.77
N PHE A 385 -21.23 13.40 4.04
CA PHE A 385 -21.71 12.08 4.45
C PHE A 385 -23.24 11.95 4.47
N ARG A 386 -23.98 13.05 4.65
CA ARG A 386 -25.43 13.07 4.44
C ARG A 386 -25.79 12.90 2.97
N ASP A 387 -25.06 13.54 2.07
CA ASP A 387 -25.29 13.42 0.62
C ASP A 387 -25.11 11.98 0.11
N THR A 388 -24.36 11.14 0.83
CA THR A 388 -24.13 9.73 0.49
C THR A 388 -24.85 8.73 1.40
N ASP A 389 -25.71 9.19 2.31
CA ASP A 389 -26.35 8.35 3.33
C ASP A 389 -25.36 7.44 4.08
N ASP A 390 -24.18 7.97 4.44
CA ASP A 390 -23.13 7.26 5.19
C ASP A 390 -23.28 7.50 6.70
N PRO A 391 -23.95 6.63 7.46
CA PRO A 391 -24.14 6.82 8.89
C PRO A 391 -22.81 6.77 9.66
N SER A 392 -21.81 6.02 9.17
CA SER A 392 -20.50 5.89 9.80
C SER A 392 -19.74 7.21 9.76
N GLY A 393 -19.64 7.82 8.57
CA GLY A 393 -19.03 9.14 8.43
C GLY A 393 -19.81 10.23 9.19
N GLN A 394 -21.14 10.15 9.20
CA GLN A 394 -21.98 11.14 9.91
C GLN A 394 -21.75 11.12 11.42
N TRP A 395 -21.69 9.95 12.07
CA TRP A 395 -21.48 9.92 13.53
C TRP A 395 -20.07 10.37 13.90
N GLN A 396 -19.06 10.04 13.09
CA GLN A 396 -17.68 10.51 13.28
C GLN A 396 -17.57 12.03 13.16
N ALA A 397 -18.26 12.62 12.17
CA ALA A 397 -18.32 14.07 12.05
C ALA A 397 -19.02 14.71 13.26
N CYS A 398 -20.12 14.12 13.74
CA CYS A 398 -20.79 14.59 14.96
C CYS A 398 -19.88 14.50 16.19
N GLU A 399 -19.08 13.44 16.31
CA GLU A 399 -18.09 13.32 17.37
C GLU A 399 -17.06 14.45 17.33
N GLY A 400 -16.49 14.73 16.16
CA GLY A 400 -15.55 15.85 15.97
C GLY A 400 -16.17 17.21 16.33
N LEU A 401 -17.41 17.45 15.89
CA LEU A 401 -18.19 18.64 16.23
C LEU A 401 -18.43 18.75 17.74
N GLY A 402 -18.79 17.65 18.40
CA GLY A 402 -18.99 17.58 19.85
C GLY A 402 -17.73 17.98 20.63
N GLY A 403 -16.59 17.38 20.27
CA GLY A 403 -15.30 17.68 20.89
C GLY A 403 -14.89 19.14 20.74
N ILE A 404 -15.07 19.72 19.54
CA ILE A 404 -14.78 21.14 19.31
C ILE A 404 -15.67 22.04 20.19
N LYS A 405 -16.97 21.75 20.29
CA LYS A 405 -17.86 22.55 21.14
C LYS A 405 -17.53 22.43 22.63
N LEU A 406 -17.07 21.27 23.07
CA LEU A 406 -16.59 21.09 24.44
C LEU A 406 -15.35 21.96 24.72
N GLN A 407 -14.40 22.01 23.78
CA GLN A 407 -13.22 22.87 23.87
C GLN A 407 -13.57 24.37 23.82
N MET A 408 -14.56 24.75 23.00
CA MET A 408 -15.13 26.12 22.95
C MET A 408 -15.97 26.50 24.17
N ARG A 409 -16.11 25.60 25.17
CA ARG A 409 -16.94 25.78 26.37
C ARG A 409 -18.42 25.99 26.09
N ASP A 410 -18.94 25.31 25.07
CA ASP A 410 -20.36 25.19 24.76
C ASP A 410 -20.83 23.74 24.99
N PRO A 411 -20.92 23.30 26.27
CA PRO A 411 -21.27 21.92 26.60
C PRO A 411 -22.71 21.55 26.21
N ASP A 412 -23.59 22.53 26.04
CA ASP A 412 -24.96 22.34 25.56
C ASP A 412 -24.98 21.82 24.13
N LYS A 413 -24.24 22.48 23.23
CA LYS A 413 -24.08 22.01 21.85
C LYS A 413 -23.28 20.72 21.78
N ALA A 414 -22.21 20.59 22.58
CA ALA A 414 -21.42 19.35 22.62
C ALA A 414 -22.28 18.12 22.96
N ALA A 415 -23.10 18.22 24.02
CA ALA A 415 -24.02 17.15 24.40
C ALA A 415 -25.06 16.82 23.33
N THR A 416 -25.45 17.79 22.50
CA THR A 416 -26.36 17.55 21.37
C THR A 416 -25.65 16.72 20.29
N TYR A 417 -24.44 17.10 19.89
CA TYR A 417 -23.68 16.37 18.89
C TYR A 417 -23.32 14.95 19.32
N TYR A 418 -22.93 14.73 20.58
CA TYR A 418 -22.66 13.38 21.06
C TYR A 418 -23.91 12.50 21.12
N LYS A 419 -25.10 13.08 21.39
CA LYS A 419 -26.36 12.34 21.27
C LYS A 419 -26.66 11.97 19.83
N ASP A 420 -26.48 12.91 18.90
CA ASP A 420 -26.68 12.65 17.48
C ASP A 420 -25.72 11.57 16.96
N ALA A 421 -24.45 11.62 17.40
CA ALA A 421 -23.45 10.60 17.10
C ALA A 421 -23.90 9.21 17.59
N LEU A 422 -24.37 9.10 18.83
CA LEU A 422 -24.88 7.83 19.38
C LEU A 422 -26.10 7.30 18.62
N GLN A 423 -27.04 8.18 18.22
CA GLN A 423 -28.21 7.79 17.45
C GLN A 423 -27.84 7.26 16.05
N LEU A 424 -26.85 7.88 15.41
CA LEU A 424 -26.32 7.45 14.11
C LEU A 424 -25.51 6.16 14.24
N LEU A 425 -24.75 6.00 15.33
CA LEU A 425 -23.98 4.78 15.63
C LEU A 425 -24.89 3.55 15.69
N CYS A 426 -26.08 3.68 16.27
CA CYS A 426 -27.08 2.60 16.32
C CYS A 426 -27.56 2.13 14.94
N LYS A 427 -27.36 2.92 13.87
CA LYS A 427 -27.70 2.55 12.49
C LYS A 427 -26.55 1.85 11.76
N CYS A 428 -25.37 1.80 12.36
CA CYS A 428 -24.18 1.18 11.77
C CYS A 428 -24.15 -0.31 12.13
N GLN A 429 -23.77 -1.16 11.18
CA GLN A 429 -23.44 -2.57 11.43
C GLN A 429 -21.99 -2.68 11.91
N ASP A 430 -21.68 -3.63 12.80
CA ASP A 430 -20.32 -3.96 13.25
C ASP A 430 -19.50 -2.83 13.91
N VAL A 431 -20.14 -1.99 14.72
CA VAL A 431 -19.41 -1.01 15.55
C VAL A 431 -18.94 -1.65 16.86
N SER A 432 -17.65 -1.51 17.18
CA SER A 432 -17.09 -1.94 18.47
C SER A 432 -17.80 -1.25 19.66
N GLY A 433 -18.15 -2.02 20.69
CA GLY A 433 -18.71 -1.49 21.94
C GLY A 433 -17.84 -0.40 22.58
N SER A 434 -16.51 -0.45 22.35
CA SER A 434 -15.59 0.60 22.82
C SER A 434 -15.87 1.99 22.24
N VAL A 435 -16.40 2.07 21.02
CA VAL A 435 -16.77 3.36 20.40
C VAL A 435 -17.99 3.95 21.09
N GLN A 436 -18.99 3.11 21.36
CA GLN A 436 -20.18 3.52 22.08
C GLN A 436 -19.83 3.96 23.51
N GLU A 437 -19.00 3.20 24.23
CA GLU A 437 -18.52 3.55 25.56
C GLU A 437 -17.79 4.91 25.58
N ARG A 438 -16.92 5.14 24.60
CA ARG A 438 -16.21 6.42 24.44
C ARG A 438 -17.17 7.58 24.21
N LEU A 439 -18.12 7.45 23.28
CA LEU A 439 -19.12 8.50 23.02
C LEU A 439 -20.02 8.77 24.23
N VAL A 440 -20.37 7.74 25.00
CA VAL A 440 -21.11 7.90 26.26
C VAL A 440 -20.28 8.63 27.32
N SER A 441 -18.97 8.35 27.39
CA SER A 441 -18.04 9.06 28.27
C SER A 441 -17.94 10.54 27.90
N GLU A 442 -17.76 10.85 26.62
CA GLU A 442 -17.69 12.21 26.07
C GLU A 442 -18.99 12.99 26.32
N LEU A 443 -20.15 12.35 26.13
CA LEU A 443 -21.45 12.93 26.48
C LEU A 443 -21.55 13.20 27.99
N SER A 444 -21.06 12.29 28.82
CA SER A 444 -21.07 12.45 30.28
C SER A 444 -20.20 13.63 30.71
N GLU A 445 -19.03 13.80 30.09
CA GLU A 445 -18.15 14.94 30.33
C GLU A 445 -18.82 16.27 29.95
N ALA A 446 -19.45 16.34 28.78
CA ALA A 446 -20.21 17.52 28.35
C ALA A 446 -21.31 17.89 29.37
N LEU A 447 -22.07 16.90 29.85
CA LEU A 447 -23.12 17.12 30.85
C LEU A 447 -22.56 17.56 32.21
N GLN A 448 -21.42 17.01 32.64
CA GLN A 448 -20.74 17.43 33.87
C GLN A 448 -20.23 18.88 33.76
N GLN A 449 -19.60 19.24 32.64
CA GLN A 449 -19.13 20.60 32.41
C GLN A 449 -20.30 21.60 32.40
N LYS A 450 -21.43 21.25 31.77
CA LYS A 450 -22.67 22.02 31.83
C LYS A 450 -23.13 22.24 33.27
N LEU A 451 -23.19 21.18 34.08
CA LEU A 451 -23.61 21.27 35.47
C LEU A 451 -22.67 22.17 36.28
N LEU A 452 -21.36 22.07 36.06
CA LEU A 452 -20.35 22.92 36.72
C LEU A 452 -20.53 24.41 36.36
N LEU A 453 -20.87 24.72 35.11
CA LEU A 453 -21.17 26.10 34.69
C LEU A 453 -22.45 26.62 35.34
N GLN A 454 -23.48 25.77 35.47
CA GLN A 454 -24.74 26.12 36.15
C GLN A 454 -24.53 26.35 37.65
N GLN A 455 -23.72 25.52 38.32
CA GLN A 455 -23.38 25.67 39.73
C GLN A 455 -22.49 26.89 40.01
N ARG A 456 -21.87 27.48 38.99
CA ARG A 456 -21.10 28.73 39.08
C ARG A 456 -21.94 30.00 38.85
N GLY A 457 -23.27 29.90 38.70
CA GLY A 457 -24.16 31.05 38.57
C GLY A 457 -24.26 31.92 39.84
N PRO A 458 -24.63 33.19 39.67
CA PRO A 458 -23.72 34.32 39.88
C PRO A 458 -23.15 34.36 41.30
N THR A 459 -21.85 34.62 41.45
CA THR A 459 -21.35 35.20 42.71
C THR A 459 -22.26 36.38 43.02
N SER A 460 -23.02 36.29 44.12
CA SER A 460 -23.67 37.45 44.70
C SER A 460 -22.63 38.56 44.66
N GLN A 461 -22.95 39.70 44.05
CA GLN A 461 -22.22 40.92 44.34
C GLN A 461 -22.23 41.01 45.86
N ARG A 462 -21.10 40.61 46.48
CA ARG A 462 -20.86 40.90 47.88
C ARG A 462 -20.71 42.39 47.84
N THR A 463 -21.80 43.09 48.11
CA THR A 463 -21.85 44.53 48.26
C THR A 463 -20.74 44.87 49.23
N VAL A 464 -19.60 45.29 48.70
CA VAL A 464 -18.59 45.96 49.49
C VAL A 464 -19.30 47.24 49.92
N PRO A 465 -19.49 47.49 51.23
CA PRO A 465 -20.08 48.75 51.65
C PRO A 465 -19.22 49.86 51.09
N GLU A 466 -19.83 50.79 50.35
CA GLU A 466 -19.17 52.01 49.91
C GLU A 466 -18.58 52.70 51.15
N ARG A 467 -17.28 52.55 51.37
CA ARG A 467 -16.55 53.49 52.20
C ARG A 467 -16.44 54.77 51.38
N HIS A 468 -17.18 55.79 51.81
CA HIS A 468 -17.06 57.17 51.35
C HIS A 468 -15.60 57.52 51.05
N ARG A 469 -15.25 57.53 49.76
CA ARG A 469 -13.97 58.05 49.28
C ARG A 469 -14.18 59.52 48.93
N ASN A 470 -13.67 60.38 49.82
CA ASN A 470 -13.58 61.81 49.59
C ASN A 470 -13.01 62.10 48.19
N ARG A 471 -13.76 62.89 47.42
CA ARG A 471 -13.34 63.46 46.13
C ARG A 471 -11.99 64.15 46.26
N ARG A 472 -10.97 63.65 45.58
CA ARG A 472 -9.88 64.47 45.06
C ARG A 472 -9.71 64.15 43.58
N GLN A 473 -9.91 65.16 42.74
CA GLN A 473 -9.72 65.12 41.28
C GLN A 473 -8.26 64.80 40.95
N PRO A 474 -7.98 63.93 39.95
CA PRO A 474 -6.70 63.96 39.27
C PRO A 474 -6.77 64.88 38.04
N ARG A 475 -5.82 65.82 38.00
CA ARG A 475 -5.56 66.69 36.86
C ARG A 475 -5.03 65.86 35.67
N LYS A 476 -5.49 66.22 34.48
CA LYS A 476 -5.02 65.75 33.17
C LYS A 476 -3.49 65.93 33.06
N HIS A 477 -2.78 64.92 32.56
CA HIS A 477 -1.52 65.07 31.85
C HIS A 477 -1.49 64.11 30.67
N TRP A 478 -1.26 64.69 29.49
CA TRP A 478 -0.92 64.03 28.24
C TRP A 478 0.53 63.53 28.29
N LEU A 479 0.85 62.42 27.63
CA LEU A 479 2.02 62.26 26.74
C LEU A 479 1.96 60.86 26.09
N ILE A 480 1.64 60.77 24.79
CA ILE A 480 2.54 60.55 23.63
C ILE A 480 2.81 59.06 23.33
N GLN A 481 2.33 58.64 22.16
CA GLN A 481 2.72 57.43 21.42
C GLN A 481 4.21 57.48 21.05
N PHE A 482 4.90 56.35 21.17
CA PHE A 482 6.06 56.05 20.34
C PHE A 482 5.91 54.65 19.73
N VAL A 483 5.81 54.64 18.40
CA VAL A 483 6.02 53.48 17.54
C VAL A 483 7.53 53.35 17.33
N ALA A 484 8.07 52.14 17.46
CA ALA A 484 9.37 51.80 16.91
C ALA A 484 9.27 50.40 16.28
N LEU A 485 9.25 50.39 14.94
CA LEU A 485 9.65 49.27 14.10
C LEU A 485 11.19 49.23 14.10
N HIS A 486 11.78 48.06 14.27
CA HIS A 486 12.96 47.67 13.49
C HIS A 486 13.11 46.14 13.49
N ASP A 487 13.12 45.62 12.28
CA ASP A 487 13.58 44.31 11.85
C ASP A 487 15.11 44.38 11.69
N GLU A 488 15.84 43.34 12.14
CA GLU A 488 17.06 42.86 11.48
C GLU A 488 17.58 41.55 12.10
N SER A 489 17.89 40.62 11.20
CA SER A 489 18.34 39.26 11.40
C SER A 489 19.84 39.12 11.75
N THR A 490 20.19 37.96 12.32
CA THR A 490 21.52 37.31 12.45
C THR A 490 22.45 37.71 13.60
N THR A 491 22.70 36.78 14.54
CA THR A 491 24.03 36.17 14.83
C THR A 491 23.86 34.99 15.83
N CYS A 492 24.71 33.99 15.65
CA CYS A 492 24.72 32.66 16.26
C CYS A 492 25.47 32.58 17.63
N ALA A 493 25.11 31.55 18.42
CA ALA A 493 25.91 30.79 19.39
C ALA A 493 26.15 31.24 20.86
N ARG A 494 25.89 30.26 21.76
CA ARG A 494 26.34 30.03 23.15
C ARG A 494 25.66 30.78 24.29
N VAL A 495 24.88 30.05 25.12
CA VAL A 495 25.23 29.74 26.53
C VAL A 495 24.54 28.43 26.95
N THR A 496 25.35 27.46 27.34
CA THR A 496 25.00 26.21 28.03
C THR A 496 25.06 26.45 29.55
N GLN A 497 24.30 25.65 30.31
CA GLN A 497 24.33 25.45 31.78
C GLN A 497 23.39 26.33 32.62
N PHE A 498 22.44 25.69 33.30
CA PHE A 498 22.36 25.68 34.77
C PHE A 498 21.32 24.64 35.26
N THR A 499 21.83 23.53 35.80
CA THR A 499 21.12 22.61 36.71
C THR A 499 22.00 22.40 37.93
N GLN A 500 21.36 22.22 39.10
CA GLN A 500 21.87 21.84 40.43
C GLN A 500 21.97 22.96 41.47
N VAL A 501 21.00 22.97 42.39
CA VAL A 501 21.17 23.46 43.76
C VAL A 501 20.48 22.47 44.72
N ILE A 502 21.22 22.12 45.78
CA ILE A 502 20.83 21.49 47.06
C ILE A 502 20.89 19.95 47.13
N GLN A 503 22.09 19.46 47.44
CA GLN A 503 22.27 18.36 48.38
C GLN A 503 23.43 18.70 49.31
N ARG A 504 23.16 18.84 50.63
CA ARG A 504 24.05 18.50 51.76
C ARG A 504 23.47 19.01 53.09
N ARG A 505 23.23 18.04 53.99
CA ARG A 505 23.18 18.02 55.46
C ARG A 505 22.09 17.01 55.84
N SER A 506 22.31 15.98 56.62
CA SER A 506 23.37 15.70 57.59
C SER A 506 23.40 14.20 57.89
N GLU A 507 24.60 13.71 58.18
CA GLU A 507 24.89 12.40 58.75
C GLU A 507 24.28 12.22 60.15
N SER A 508 24.09 10.95 60.53
CA SER A 508 24.36 10.34 61.84
C SER A 508 23.17 9.52 62.38
N VAL A 509 23.34 8.20 62.41
CA VAL A 509 23.46 7.37 63.63
C VAL A 509 23.42 5.89 63.20
N GLU A 510 24.50 5.18 63.47
CA GLU A 510 24.64 3.71 63.37
C GLU A 510 24.19 3.00 64.67
N ILE A 511 24.14 1.66 64.55
CA ILE A 511 24.36 0.59 65.55
C ILE A 511 23.11 0.01 66.25
N GLN A 512 22.67 -1.19 65.85
CA GLN A 512 22.99 -2.47 66.55
C GLN A 512 22.46 -3.73 65.85
N LYS A 513 23.34 -4.74 65.76
CA LYS A 513 23.11 -6.13 65.32
C LYS A 513 22.69 -7.01 66.50
N GLY A 514 21.88 -8.04 66.25
CA GLY A 514 21.72 -9.23 67.12
C GLY A 514 20.66 -10.20 66.57
N THR A 515 21.08 -11.27 65.87
CA THR A 515 21.04 -12.70 66.29
C THR A 515 19.64 -13.34 66.29
N GLY A 516 19.45 -14.37 65.45
CA GLY A 516 18.17 -15.04 65.20
C GLY A 516 17.90 -16.32 66.00
N GLN A 517 16.77 -16.97 65.70
CA GLN A 517 16.55 -18.42 65.58
C GLN A 517 15.06 -18.72 65.33
N ASP A 518 14.82 -19.76 64.51
CA ASP A 518 13.51 -20.36 64.19
C ASP A 518 12.85 -21.07 65.39
N VAL A 519 11.52 -21.26 65.34
CA VAL A 519 10.76 -22.52 65.57
C VAL A 519 9.23 -22.24 65.60
N THR A 520 8.47 -23.29 65.34
CA THR A 520 7.15 -23.49 64.71
C THR A 520 5.87 -23.46 65.58
N ALA A 521 4.75 -23.09 64.93
CA ALA A 521 3.39 -23.70 64.89
C ALA A 521 2.29 -23.53 65.99
N SER A 522 1.06 -23.39 65.45
CA SER A 522 -0.33 -23.54 66.00
C SER A 522 -0.92 -22.35 66.79
N THR A 523 -2.18 -21.89 66.68
CA THR A 523 -3.47 -22.48 66.24
C THR A 523 -4.51 -21.36 65.92
N PHE A 524 -5.50 -21.64 65.06
CA PHE A 524 -6.72 -20.87 64.61
C PHE A 524 -7.76 -20.57 65.74
N PRO A 525 -8.97 -19.92 65.57
CA PRO A 525 -9.81 -19.70 64.35
C PRO A 525 -10.69 -18.40 64.22
N LEU A 526 -11.53 -18.38 63.17
CA LEU A 526 -12.77 -17.58 62.89
C LEU A 526 -12.57 -16.18 62.21
N SER A 527 -13.38 -15.66 61.29
CA SER A 527 -14.63 -16.05 60.61
C SER A 527 -15.02 -14.94 59.59
N MET A 528 -15.70 -15.29 58.48
CA MET A 528 -16.50 -14.44 57.53
C MET A 528 -15.78 -13.35 56.69
N ARG A 529 -15.69 -13.49 55.35
CA ARG A 529 -16.65 -13.21 54.24
C ARG A 529 -16.67 -11.75 53.71
N THR A 530 -15.99 -11.59 52.56
CA THR A 530 -16.23 -10.68 51.40
C THR A 530 -15.82 -9.18 51.50
N PRO A 531 -15.71 -8.44 50.37
CA PRO A 531 -14.74 -8.62 49.29
C PRO A 531 -14.06 -7.28 48.92
N ARG A 532 -12.76 -7.24 48.58
CA ARG A 532 -12.21 -6.05 47.91
C ARG A 532 -10.81 -6.25 47.29
N TRP A 533 -10.67 -5.75 46.05
CA TRP A 533 -9.45 -5.44 45.29
C TRP A 533 -8.66 -6.61 44.68
N SER A 534 -8.77 -6.76 43.36
CA SER A 534 -7.72 -7.35 42.53
C SER A 534 -6.99 -6.22 41.80
N MET A 535 -5.83 -5.85 42.35
CA MET A 535 -4.84 -4.99 41.73
C MET A 535 -3.68 -5.88 41.26
N ILE A 536 -3.42 -5.78 39.96
CA ILE A 536 -2.16 -5.94 39.22
C ILE A 536 -0.92 -6.26 40.07
N TYR A 537 -0.24 -7.36 39.75
CA TYR A 537 1.19 -7.57 40.03
C TYR A 537 1.97 -7.73 38.72
N PRO A 538 3.12 -7.06 38.55
CA PRO A 538 4.09 -7.32 37.49
C PRO A 538 5.03 -8.47 37.87
N ARG A 539 5.46 -9.26 36.88
CA ARG A 539 6.49 -10.29 37.05
C ARG A 539 7.89 -9.65 37.11
N LYS A 540 8.65 -10.08 38.12
CA LYS A 540 10.03 -9.70 38.43
C LYS A 540 11.04 -10.34 37.49
N CYS A 541 12.10 -9.57 37.23
CA CYS A 541 13.43 -9.98 36.81
C CYS A 541 14.04 -11.00 37.78
N THR A 542 14.77 -11.97 37.23
CA THR A 542 15.75 -12.78 37.97
C THR A 542 17.15 -12.28 37.67
N GLU A 543 17.86 -11.88 38.71
CA GLU A 543 19.30 -11.61 38.71
C GLU A 543 20.10 -12.90 38.51
N GLY A 544 21.20 -12.81 37.77
CA GLY A 544 22.24 -13.82 37.66
C GLY A 544 23.59 -13.14 37.55
N TRP A 545 24.31 -13.11 38.67
CA TRP A 545 25.67 -12.58 38.82
C TRP A 545 26.68 -13.44 38.06
N TRP A 546 27.59 -12.86 37.26
CA TRP A 546 28.96 -13.38 37.09
C TRP A 546 29.99 -12.27 36.88
N LYS A 547 31.17 -12.58 37.39
CA LYS A 547 32.30 -11.73 37.74
C LYS A 547 33.06 -11.16 36.54
N VAL A 548 33.58 -9.95 36.75
CA VAL A 548 34.64 -9.31 35.98
C VAL A 548 35.94 -10.12 36.11
N HIS A 549 36.54 -10.51 34.98
CA HIS A 549 37.96 -10.86 34.89
C HIS A 549 38.64 -9.88 33.93
N PHE A 550 39.51 -9.04 34.49
CA PHE A 550 40.53 -8.31 33.76
C PHE A 550 41.67 -9.29 33.41
N SER A 551 42.17 -9.22 32.18
CA SER A 551 43.49 -9.72 31.82
C SER A 551 44.07 -8.80 30.76
N ALA A 552 45.10 -8.05 31.17
CA ALA A 552 45.91 -7.19 30.32
C ALA A 552 46.95 -8.02 29.57
N LEU A 553 47.28 -7.65 28.33
CA LEU A 553 48.63 -7.80 27.79
C LEU A 553 48.93 -6.69 26.77
N SER A 554 50.12 -6.15 26.97
CA SER A 554 50.78 -4.93 26.51
C SER A 554 51.21 -4.81 25.03
N HIS A 555 51.19 -3.55 24.57
CA HIS A 555 52.16 -2.81 23.72
C HIS A 555 52.68 -3.35 22.37
N ARG A 556 52.50 -2.52 21.32
CA ARG A 556 53.57 -1.88 20.51
C ARG A 556 53.02 -0.75 19.60
N ASN A 557 53.66 0.42 19.63
CA ASN A 557 53.62 1.55 18.65
C ASN A 557 54.99 1.58 17.92
N PRO A 558 55.33 2.40 16.88
CA PRO A 558 54.67 3.53 16.13
C PRO A 558 54.87 3.37 14.56
N PRO A 559 54.90 4.37 13.62
CA PRO A 559 54.82 5.85 13.70
C PRO A 559 53.95 6.61 12.65
N PRO A 560 53.89 7.97 12.72
CA PRO A 560 53.09 8.84 11.84
C PRO A 560 53.92 9.64 10.81
N ASN A 561 53.30 10.01 9.67
CA ASN A 561 53.45 11.28 8.92
C ASN A 561 53.04 11.11 7.45
N GLN A 562 52.11 11.95 6.95
CA GLN A 562 52.41 12.92 5.89
C GLN A 562 51.20 13.85 5.63
N ARG A 563 51.52 15.14 5.50
CA ARG A 563 50.64 16.28 5.22
C ARG A 563 50.49 16.52 3.71
N ARG A 564 49.50 17.37 3.39
CA ARG A 564 49.34 18.28 2.22
C ARG A 564 48.30 17.80 1.20
N ALA A 565 47.56 18.66 0.51
CA ALA A 565 47.20 20.08 0.64
C ALA A 565 46.11 20.34 -0.42
N LEU A 566 45.16 21.23 -0.13
CA LEU A 566 44.21 21.79 -1.09
C LEU A 566 44.93 22.61 -2.15
N VAL A 567 44.57 22.43 -3.42
CA VAL A 567 44.95 23.30 -4.55
C VAL A 567 43.74 23.47 -5.48
N TRP A 568 43.30 24.72 -5.63
CA TRP A 568 42.47 25.20 -6.74
C TRP A 568 43.35 25.41 -7.99
N PRO A 569 42.77 25.37 -9.20
CA PRO A 569 43.29 26.21 -10.27
C PRO A 569 42.22 27.07 -10.96
N GLN A 570 42.64 28.31 -11.24
CA GLN A 570 42.06 29.27 -12.18
C GLN A 570 42.93 29.30 -13.47
N ASP A 571 42.24 29.49 -14.60
CA ASP A 571 42.61 30.15 -15.86
C ASP A 571 43.84 29.76 -16.71
N TRP A 572 43.58 29.48 -18.00
CA TRP A 572 44.25 30.15 -19.13
C TRP A 572 43.43 30.07 -20.45
N ARG A 573 43.46 31.19 -21.20
CA ARG A 573 42.94 31.47 -22.56
C ARG A 573 43.74 30.71 -23.63
N THR A 574 43.35 30.41 -24.88
CA THR A 574 42.84 31.29 -25.97
C THR A 574 42.77 30.49 -27.29
N ARG A 575 42.02 31.06 -28.27
CA ARG A 575 42.02 30.87 -29.75
C ARG A 575 41.22 29.68 -30.29
N SER A 576 40.44 29.77 -31.36
CA SER A 576 39.94 30.87 -32.23
C SER A 576 39.15 30.19 -33.35
N GLY A 577 37.99 30.71 -33.78
CA GLY A 577 37.40 30.24 -35.04
C GLY A 577 35.94 30.61 -35.32
N LYS A 578 35.75 31.84 -35.85
CA LYS A 578 34.78 32.25 -36.89
C LYS A 578 33.26 32.15 -36.63
N ASP A 579 32.66 33.34 -36.50
CA ASP A 579 31.28 33.74 -36.87
C ASP A 579 31.04 33.62 -38.41
N PRO A 580 29.85 33.90 -39.02
CA PRO A 580 28.70 34.68 -38.50
C PRO A 580 27.26 34.29 -38.96
N ASP A 581 26.32 35.12 -38.48
CA ASP A 581 25.08 35.62 -39.14
C ASP A 581 23.71 35.22 -38.55
N GLY A 582 22.90 36.26 -38.29
CA GLY A 582 21.44 36.21 -38.45
C GLY A 582 20.60 36.80 -37.31
N ALA A 583 20.42 38.12 -37.32
CA ALA A 583 19.42 38.83 -36.51
C ALA A 583 17.96 38.51 -36.92
N ILE A 584 17.00 38.65 -36.00
CA ILE A 584 15.83 39.56 -36.09
C ILE A 584 14.95 39.43 -34.82
N SER A 585 14.41 40.58 -34.41
CA SER A 585 13.60 40.88 -33.24
C SER A 585 12.18 40.28 -33.25
N GLN A 586 11.56 40.10 -32.08
CA GLN A 586 10.31 40.81 -31.69
C GLN A 586 9.89 40.54 -30.23
N SER A 587 9.15 41.53 -29.71
CA SER A 587 8.72 41.90 -28.35
C SER A 587 7.87 40.92 -27.51
N HIS A 588 8.20 40.87 -26.19
CA HIS A 588 7.41 40.84 -24.91
C HIS A 588 5.93 40.31 -24.85
N PRO A 589 5.44 39.75 -23.71
CA PRO A 589 5.77 40.13 -22.32
C PRO A 589 5.97 39.00 -21.28
N LEU A 590 6.39 39.47 -20.10
CA LEU A 590 6.81 38.78 -18.88
C LEU A 590 5.79 37.77 -18.32
N VAL A 591 6.22 36.51 -18.19
CA VAL A 591 5.70 35.58 -17.17
C VAL A 591 6.87 35.20 -16.27
N ARG A 592 6.73 35.50 -14.98
CA ARG A 592 7.67 35.13 -13.92
C ARG A 592 7.73 33.60 -13.83
N SER A 593 8.73 33.00 -14.46
CA SER A 593 9.09 31.60 -14.29
C SER A 593 9.82 31.45 -12.95
N THR A 594 9.17 30.76 -12.00
CA THR A 594 9.88 30.15 -10.87
C THR A 594 10.79 29.08 -11.44
N VAL A 595 12.10 29.33 -11.40
CA VAL A 595 13.14 28.36 -11.74
C VAL A 595 13.00 27.16 -10.81
N THR A 596 12.36 26.09 -11.30
CA THR A 596 12.57 24.75 -10.76
C THR A 596 14.00 24.34 -11.13
N PRO A 597 14.85 23.94 -10.16
CA PRO A 597 16.16 23.40 -10.50
C PRO A 597 15.96 22.13 -11.35
N PRO A 598 16.85 21.84 -12.31
CA PRO A 598 16.77 20.62 -13.08
C PRO A 598 16.91 19.42 -12.13
N LEU A 599 15.93 18.52 -12.18
CA LEU A 599 16.03 17.19 -11.59
C LEU A 599 17.20 16.47 -12.28
N THR A 600 18.33 16.41 -11.60
CA THR A 600 19.36 15.42 -11.90
C THR A 600 18.71 14.05 -11.79
N GLN A 601 18.57 13.35 -12.93
CA GLN A 601 18.20 11.94 -12.90
C GLN A 601 19.22 11.21 -12.01
N PRO A 602 18.78 10.51 -10.95
CA PRO A 602 19.68 9.64 -10.22
C PRO A 602 20.11 8.52 -11.17
N ASP A 603 21.39 8.17 -11.12
CA ASP A 603 21.92 6.99 -11.80
C ASP A 603 21.01 5.80 -11.52
N SER A 604 20.51 5.15 -12.58
CA SER A 604 19.46 4.12 -12.55
C SER A 604 19.74 2.87 -11.68
N ASN A 605 20.91 2.80 -11.03
CA ASN A 605 21.35 1.68 -10.19
C ASN A 605 21.63 2.05 -8.72
N GLU A 606 21.47 3.31 -8.29
CA GLU A 606 21.65 3.64 -6.87
C GLU A 606 20.38 3.41 -6.05
N ALA A 607 20.48 2.57 -5.01
CA ALA A 607 19.42 2.39 -4.03
C ALA A 607 19.02 3.76 -3.44
N THR A 608 17.72 4.07 -3.48
CA THR A 608 17.20 5.32 -2.91
C THR A 608 17.57 5.42 -1.43
N PRO A 609 17.67 6.63 -0.85
CA PRO A 609 17.90 6.80 0.58
C PRO A 609 16.92 6.00 1.45
N LEU A 610 15.66 5.88 1.01
CA LEU A 610 14.65 5.02 1.62
C LEU A 610 15.10 3.55 1.65
N MET A 611 15.48 3.00 0.50
CA MET A 611 15.88 1.60 0.38
C MET A 611 17.17 1.31 1.17
N ARG A 612 18.12 2.25 1.19
CA ARG A 612 19.32 2.13 2.04
C ARG A 612 18.96 2.10 3.53
N ARG A 613 18.04 2.96 3.97
CA ARG A 613 17.57 2.97 5.36
C ARG A 613 16.86 1.68 5.72
N LEU A 614 15.94 1.22 4.87
CA LEU A 614 15.23 -0.05 5.05
C LEU A 614 16.25 -1.19 5.19
N LYS A 615 17.18 -1.37 4.24
CA LYS A 615 18.25 -2.38 4.35
C LYS A 615 19.09 -2.26 5.62
N SER A 616 19.52 -1.04 5.97
CA SER A 616 20.40 -0.82 7.13
C SER A 616 19.73 -1.15 8.47
N ARG A 617 18.42 -0.88 8.59
CA ARG A 617 17.66 -1.20 9.80
C ARG A 617 17.64 -2.70 10.07
N PHE A 618 17.68 -3.53 9.03
CA PHE A 618 17.49 -4.97 9.17
C PHE A 618 18.78 -5.79 9.03
N CYS A 619 19.86 -5.25 8.45
CA CYS A 619 21.20 -5.85 8.55
C CYS A 619 21.78 -5.85 9.98
N THR A 620 21.17 -5.14 10.94
CA THR A 620 21.67 -5.06 12.33
C THR A 620 21.07 -6.15 13.23
N VAL A 621 20.26 -7.07 12.69
CA VAL A 621 19.57 -8.14 13.46
C VAL A 621 20.07 -9.57 13.10
N MET A 622 20.96 -9.71 12.13
CA MET A 622 21.71 -10.94 11.84
C MET A 622 23.11 -10.86 12.45
#